data_AF-V4NYP7-F1
#
_entry.id   AF-V4NYP7-F1
#
_cell.length_a   1.000
_cell.length_b   1.000
_cell.length_c   1.000
_cell.angle_alpha   90.00
_cell.angle_beta   90.00
_cell.angle_gamma   90.00
#
_symmetry.space_group_name_H-M   'P 1'
#
loop_
_entity.id
_entity.type
_entity.pdbx_description
1 polymer ?
#
loop_
_entity_poly.entity_id
_entity_poly.type
_entity_poly.pdbx_seq_one_letter_code
_entity_poly.pdbx_strand_id
1 'polypeptide(L)'
;MCLGLAACASAPAPQASASDGTRRRPLTEAETCDVIVQVAKQVGEGPFDADIKREGSRGIDCSAQLKAAGLAIFPASRMDAPNVQISTQDRGWVFHEPRFTDDAEAIIQMDFICRALCGHGEEVTVRLQDGGWKIVKRNQTWIS
;
A
#
# COMPACT_ATOMS: atom_id res chain seq x y z
N MET A 1 -12.08 48.88 26.43
CA MET A 1 -11.17 47.70 26.42
C MET A 1 -11.96 46.52 26.93
N CYS A 2 -11.81 45.36 26.27
CA CYS A 2 -12.48 44.06 26.50
C CYS A 2 -13.96 43.98 26.07
N LEU A 3 -14.46 42.95 25.40
CA LEU A 3 -13.90 41.75 24.76
C LEU A 3 -15.03 41.25 23.84
N GLY A 4 -14.79 41.15 22.52
CA GLY A 4 -15.74 40.57 21.58
C GLY A 4 -15.67 39.05 21.66
N LEU A 5 -16.78 38.41 22.03
CA LEU A 5 -16.95 36.96 21.97
C LEU A 5 -17.21 36.55 20.52
N ALA A 6 -16.18 36.05 19.85
CA ALA A 6 -16.33 35.37 18.57
C ALA A 6 -16.83 33.94 18.83
N ALA A 7 -18.06 33.65 18.39
CA ALA A 7 -18.59 32.29 18.37
C ALA A 7 -17.84 31.46 17.32
N CYS A 8 -17.11 30.43 17.75
CA CYS A 8 -16.57 29.42 16.85
C CYS A 8 -17.73 28.54 16.37
N ALA A 9 -18.24 28.82 15.16
CA ALA A 9 -19.08 27.87 14.44
C ALA A 9 -18.20 26.71 13.96
N SER A 10 -18.29 25.57 14.64
CA SER A 10 -17.68 24.32 14.18
C SER A 10 -18.38 23.92 12.88
N ALA A 11 -17.69 24.02 11.75
CA ALA A 11 -18.17 23.42 10.51
C ALA A 11 -18.29 21.90 10.71
N PRO A 12 -19.43 21.27 10.38
CA PRO A 12 -19.53 19.82 10.43
C PRO A 12 -18.53 19.22 9.44
N ALA A 13 -17.74 18.26 9.90
CA ALA A 13 -16.87 17.47 9.04
C ALA A 13 -17.68 16.92 7.85
N PRO A 14 -17.14 16.93 6.61
CA PRO A 14 -17.85 16.36 5.47
C PRO A 14 -18.17 14.89 5.79
N GLN A 15 -19.45 14.61 5.97
CA GLN A 15 -19.95 13.26 6.18
C GLN A 15 -19.67 12.48 4.90
N ALA A 16 -18.81 11.47 4.99
CA ALA A 16 -18.67 10.47 3.97
C ALA A 16 -20.03 9.78 3.82
N SER A 17 -20.80 10.18 2.80
CA SER A 17 -22.01 9.47 2.40
C SER A 17 -21.61 8.03 2.08
N ALA A 18 -22.19 7.09 2.82
CA ALA A 18 -22.12 5.68 2.49
C ALA A 18 -22.74 5.50 1.09
N SER A 19 -21.93 5.16 0.10
CA SER A 19 -22.39 4.92 -1.25
C SER A 19 -23.17 3.60 -1.31
N ASP A 20 -24.42 3.69 -1.77
CA ASP A 20 -25.25 2.57 -2.18
C ASP A 20 -24.58 1.76 -3.29
N GLY A 21 -24.35 0.47 -3.03
CA GLY A 21 -24.44 -0.67 -3.97
C GLY A 21 -23.70 -0.64 -5.32
N THR A 22 -22.90 0.37 -5.61
CA THR A 22 -22.24 0.54 -6.90
C THR A 22 -20.87 -0.12 -6.80
N ARG A 23 -20.68 -1.27 -7.45
CA ARG A 23 -19.37 -1.95 -7.54
C ARG A 23 -18.29 -0.91 -7.92
N ARG A 24 -17.27 -0.76 -7.08
CA ARG A 24 -16.07 0.05 -7.36
C ARG A 24 -15.63 -0.13 -8.81
N ARG A 25 -15.40 0.98 -9.53
CA ARG A 25 -14.70 0.89 -10.82
C ARG A 25 -13.30 0.32 -10.59
N PRO A 26 -12.73 -0.41 -11.57
CA PRO A 26 -11.33 -0.80 -11.52
C PRO A 26 -10.43 0.43 -11.30
N LEU A 27 -9.41 0.26 -10.46
CA LEU A 27 -8.39 1.30 -10.28
C LEU A 27 -7.52 1.40 -11.52
N THR A 28 -7.09 2.62 -11.83
CA THR A 28 -5.98 2.85 -12.75
C THR A 28 -4.67 2.45 -12.07
N GLU A 29 -3.62 2.21 -12.86
CA GLU A 29 -2.30 1.87 -12.31
C GLU A 29 -1.76 2.96 -11.36
N ALA A 30 -2.00 4.24 -11.68
CA ALA A 30 -1.62 5.35 -10.82
C ALA A 30 -2.35 5.30 -9.47
N GLU A 31 -3.66 5.05 -9.48
CA GLU A 31 -4.45 4.91 -8.25
C GLU A 31 -4.00 3.71 -7.43
N THR A 32 -3.67 2.58 -8.08
CA THR A 32 -3.09 1.43 -7.39
C THR A 32 -1.76 1.80 -6.72
N CYS A 33 -0.86 2.48 -7.42
CA CYS A 33 0.40 2.93 -6.84
C CYS A 33 0.20 3.90 -5.66
N ASP A 34 -0.81 4.77 -5.70
CA ASP A 34 -1.13 5.66 -4.59
C ASP A 34 -1.58 4.88 -3.34
N VAL A 35 -2.39 3.82 -3.51
CA VAL A 35 -2.74 2.91 -2.41
C VAL A 35 -1.48 2.26 -1.85
N ILE A 36 -0.63 1.69 -2.71
CA ILE A 36 0.61 1.02 -2.29
C ILE A 36 1.53 1.97 -1.53
N VAL A 37 1.73 3.20 -2.01
CA VAL A 37 2.55 4.21 -1.30
C VAL A 37 2.01 4.50 0.09
N GLN A 38 0.69 4.64 0.23
CA GLN A 38 0.07 4.90 1.54
C GLN A 38 0.27 3.73 2.50
N VAL A 39 0.21 2.49 2.01
CA VAL A 39 0.43 1.28 2.81
C VAL A 39 1.90 1.12 3.15
N ALA A 40 2.81 1.29 2.18
CA ALA A 40 4.26 1.22 2.40
C ALA A 40 4.74 2.23 3.45
N LYS A 41 4.19 3.45 3.47
CA LYS A 41 4.46 4.44 4.54
C LYS A 41 4.05 3.95 5.94
N GLN A 42 2.99 3.15 6.04
CA GLN A 42 2.52 2.57 7.30
C GLN A 42 3.27 1.30 7.69
N VAL A 43 3.82 0.58 6.71
CA VAL A 43 4.73 -0.55 6.93
C VAL A 43 6.07 -0.03 7.48
N GLY A 44 6.54 1.11 6.99
CA GLY A 44 7.68 1.85 7.53
C GLY A 44 9.03 1.26 7.12
N GLU A 45 9.26 -0.03 7.35
CA GLU A 45 10.53 -0.70 7.04
C GLU A 45 10.51 -1.26 5.61
N GLY A 46 11.17 -0.55 4.69
CA GLY A 46 11.54 -1.07 3.37
C GLY A 46 12.92 -1.75 3.39
N PRO A 47 13.55 -1.98 2.22
CA PRO A 47 13.11 -1.59 0.87
C PRO A 47 11.85 -2.29 0.36
N PHE A 48 11.16 -1.64 -0.58
CA PHE A 48 9.98 -2.15 -1.27
C PHE A 48 10.30 -2.53 -2.72
N ASP A 49 9.68 -3.59 -3.21
CA ASP A 49 9.64 -3.85 -4.65
C ASP A 49 8.75 -2.81 -5.33
N ALA A 50 9.24 -2.29 -6.45
CA ALA A 50 8.51 -1.30 -7.22
C ALA A 50 7.58 -1.94 -8.24
N ASP A 51 7.80 -3.21 -8.61
CA ASP A 51 6.90 -3.97 -9.48
C ASP A 51 5.83 -4.68 -8.63
N ILE A 52 4.61 -4.15 -8.67
CA ILE A 52 3.48 -4.71 -7.91
C ILE A 52 2.98 -5.95 -8.63
N LYS A 53 3.01 -7.10 -7.95
CA LYS A 53 2.59 -8.38 -8.51
C LYS A 53 1.09 -8.36 -8.83
N ARG A 54 0.76 -8.69 -10.08
CA ARG A 54 -0.61 -8.83 -10.56
C ARG A 54 -0.81 -10.26 -11.09
N GLU A 55 -1.83 -10.95 -10.59
CA GLU A 55 -2.12 -12.31 -10.99
C GLU A 55 -2.55 -12.38 -12.47
N GLY A 56 -1.92 -13.27 -13.25
CA GLY A 56 -2.29 -13.50 -14.65
C GLY A 56 -2.01 -12.34 -15.61
N SER A 57 -1.26 -11.31 -15.20
CA SER A 57 -0.95 -10.14 -16.01
C SER A 57 0.44 -9.58 -15.69
N ARG A 58 0.91 -8.61 -16.48
CA ARG A 58 2.13 -7.86 -16.15
C ARG A 58 1.90 -7.05 -14.87
N GLY A 59 2.93 -6.99 -14.03
CA GLY A 59 2.95 -6.16 -12.83
C GLY A 59 2.91 -4.66 -13.13
N ILE A 60 2.68 -3.87 -12.07
CA ILE A 60 2.53 -2.41 -12.15
C ILE A 60 3.81 -1.77 -11.62
N ASP A 61 4.46 -0.93 -12.43
CA ASP A 61 5.64 -0.18 -11.99
C ASP A 61 5.22 1.06 -11.18
N CYS A 62 5.44 1.01 -9.87
CA CYS A 62 5.23 2.10 -8.93
C CYS A 62 6.52 2.81 -8.51
N SER A 63 7.63 2.62 -9.24
CA SER A 63 8.95 3.13 -8.85
C SER A 63 8.99 4.65 -8.71
N ALA A 64 8.31 5.38 -9.60
CA ALA A 64 8.26 6.84 -9.55
C ALA A 64 7.54 7.33 -8.28
N GLN A 65 6.40 6.72 -7.96
CA GLN A 65 5.56 7.09 -6.81
C GLN A 65 6.22 6.73 -5.49
N LEU A 66 6.83 5.55 -5.38
CA LEU A 66 7.59 5.13 -4.20
C LEU A 66 8.81 6.04 -3.96
N LYS A 67 9.57 6.37 -5.01
CA LYS A 67 10.70 7.31 -4.91
C LYS A 67 10.24 8.71 -4.53
N ALA A 68 9.17 9.22 -5.14
CA ALA A 68 8.60 10.53 -4.82
C ALA A 68 8.11 10.60 -3.36
N ALA A 69 7.69 9.48 -2.80
CA ALA A 69 7.30 9.36 -1.39
C ALA A 69 8.50 9.23 -0.42
N GLY A 70 9.74 9.21 -0.91
CA GLY A 70 10.95 9.02 -0.10
C GLY A 70 11.14 7.61 0.43
N LEU A 71 10.44 6.62 -0.14
CA LEU A 71 10.51 5.23 0.29
C LEU A 71 11.70 4.53 -0.38
N ALA A 72 12.45 3.76 0.40
CA ALA A 72 13.51 2.93 -0.14
C ALA A 72 12.91 1.85 -1.05
N ILE A 73 13.44 1.70 -2.26
CA ILE A 73 13.07 0.62 -3.17
C ILE A 73 14.28 -0.27 -3.45
N PHE A 74 14.04 -1.50 -3.89
CA PHE A 74 15.12 -2.33 -4.41
C PHE A 74 15.79 -1.68 -5.63
N PRO A 75 17.12 -1.82 -5.80
CA PRO A 75 17.81 -1.26 -6.96
C PRO A 75 17.28 -1.88 -8.26
N ALA A 76 17.16 -1.07 -9.33
CA ALA A 76 16.58 -1.51 -10.61
C ALA A 76 17.34 -2.69 -11.25
N SER A 77 18.66 -2.81 -11.01
CA SER A 77 19.50 -3.93 -11.46
C SER A 77 19.06 -5.31 -10.92
N ARG A 78 18.06 -5.34 -10.05
CA ARG A 78 17.51 -6.52 -9.39
C ARG A 78 16.24 -7.06 -10.04
N MET A 79 15.48 -6.26 -10.79
CA MET A 79 14.20 -6.69 -11.38
C MET A 79 14.37 -7.39 -12.73
N ASP A 80 15.43 -7.05 -13.48
CA ASP A 80 15.65 -7.55 -14.85
C ASP A 80 16.72 -8.66 -14.96
N ALA A 81 17.33 -9.09 -13.84
CA ALA A 81 18.44 -10.03 -13.88
C ALA A 81 17.96 -11.50 -13.80
N PRO A 82 18.24 -12.35 -14.82
CA PRO A 82 18.11 -13.79 -14.64
C PRO A 82 19.13 -14.24 -13.58
N ASN A 83 18.67 -14.88 -12.51
CA ASN A 83 19.46 -15.31 -11.34
C ASN A 83 19.93 -14.18 -10.40
N VAL A 84 19.02 -13.29 -9.99
CA VAL A 84 19.25 -12.37 -8.85
C VAL A 84 19.81 -13.15 -7.66
N GLN A 85 21.11 -12.99 -7.39
CA GLN A 85 21.67 -13.40 -6.11
C GLN A 85 21.21 -12.38 -5.08
N ILE A 86 20.10 -12.69 -4.40
CA ILE A 86 19.67 -11.98 -3.19
C ILE A 86 20.87 -12.00 -2.24
N SER A 87 21.49 -10.83 -2.01
CA SER A 87 22.56 -10.70 -1.03
C SER A 87 22.00 -11.06 0.35
N THR A 88 22.84 -11.60 1.22
CA THR A 88 22.48 -11.95 2.61
C THR A 88 21.96 -10.78 3.44
N GLN A 89 22.12 -9.56 2.94
CA GLN A 89 21.69 -8.31 3.57
C GLN A 89 20.35 -7.78 3.02
N ASP A 90 19.85 -8.35 1.92
CA ASP A 90 18.67 -7.80 1.26
C ASP A 90 17.39 -8.40 1.86
N ARG A 91 16.68 -7.59 2.64
CA ARG A 91 15.36 -7.89 3.22
C ARG A 91 14.38 -6.82 2.79
N GLY A 92 13.14 -7.17 2.52
CA GLY A 92 12.14 -6.18 2.14
C GLY A 92 10.83 -6.80 1.68
N TRP A 93 9.93 -5.95 1.21
CA TRP A 93 8.55 -6.32 0.94
C TRP A 93 8.23 -6.25 -0.54
N VAL A 94 7.54 -7.27 -1.04
CA VAL A 94 6.87 -7.25 -2.34
C VAL A 94 5.38 -7.13 -2.10
N PHE A 95 4.74 -6.18 -2.76
CA PHE A 95 3.29 -6.04 -2.73
C PHE A 95 2.64 -6.78 -3.89
N HIS A 96 1.47 -7.33 -3.61
CA HIS A 96 0.51 -7.73 -4.64
C HIS A 96 -0.52 -6.64 -4.86
N GLU A 97 -1.18 -6.66 -6.01
CA GLU A 97 -2.25 -5.74 -6.32
C GLU A 97 -3.37 -5.81 -5.26
N PRO A 98 -3.89 -4.67 -4.77
CA PRO A 98 -4.99 -4.65 -3.82
C PRO A 98 -6.22 -5.36 -4.35
N ARG A 99 -6.75 -6.31 -3.58
CA ARG A 99 -8.02 -6.99 -3.83
C ARG A 99 -9.12 -6.30 -3.04
N PHE A 100 -9.97 -5.54 -3.72
CA PHE A 100 -11.07 -4.82 -3.09
C PHE A 100 -12.17 -5.79 -2.65
N THR A 101 -12.55 -5.72 -1.37
CA THR A 101 -13.72 -6.42 -0.82
C THR A 101 -14.96 -5.54 -0.90
N ASP A 102 -14.79 -4.22 -0.83
CA ASP A 102 -15.81 -3.21 -1.12
C ASP A 102 -15.18 -1.85 -1.57
N ASP A 103 -15.97 -0.77 -1.61
CA ASP A 103 -15.53 0.57 -2.03
C ASP A 103 -14.58 1.27 -1.03
N ALA A 104 -14.56 0.83 0.22
CA ALA A 104 -13.80 1.40 1.31
C ALA A 104 -12.85 0.40 1.96
N GLU A 105 -12.75 -0.84 1.46
CA GLU A 105 -11.91 -1.89 2.00
C GLU A 105 -11.18 -2.68 0.90
N ALA A 106 -9.91 -2.96 1.15
CA ALA A 106 -9.11 -3.85 0.32
C ALA A 106 -8.20 -4.74 1.16
N ILE A 107 -7.83 -5.87 0.58
CA ILE A 107 -6.87 -6.82 1.11
C ILE A 107 -5.63 -6.78 0.22
N ILE A 108 -4.46 -6.59 0.83
CA ILE A 108 -3.18 -6.54 0.13
C ILE A 108 -2.29 -7.64 0.71
N GLN A 109 -1.86 -8.56 -0.15
CA GLN A 109 -0.82 -9.52 0.21
C GLN A 109 0.55 -8.86 0.08
N MET A 110 1.42 -9.15 1.03
CA MET A 110 2.79 -8.70 1.09
C MET A 110 3.71 -9.90 1.32
N ASP A 111 4.66 -10.16 0.42
CA ASP A 111 5.65 -11.21 0.61
C ASP A 111 6.92 -10.61 1.19
N PHE A 112 7.43 -11.15 2.31
CA PHE A 112 8.71 -10.72 2.86
C PHE A 112 9.86 -11.52 2.24
N ILE A 113 10.70 -10.89 1.44
CA ILE A 113 11.82 -11.57 0.79
C ILE A 113 13.05 -11.59 1.70
N CYS A 114 13.62 -12.79 1.91
CA CYS A 114 14.96 -12.98 2.48
C CYS A 114 15.61 -14.30 2.02
N ARG A 115 16.95 -14.41 2.06
CA ARG A 115 17.74 -15.56 1.53
C ARG A 115 17.56 -16.89 2.30
N ALA A 116 17.01 -16.88 3.51
CA ALA A 116 17.07 -18.03 4.45
C ALA A 116 15.68 -18.50 4.92
N LEU A 117 14.72 -18.67 4.00
CA LEU A 117 13.36 -19.11 4.35
C LEU A 117 12.71 -18.20 5.40
N CYS A 118 12.72 -16.87 5.19
CA CYS A 118 11.73 -16.03 5.86
C CYS A 118 10.40 -16.34 5.19
N GLY A 119 9.85 -17.53 5.42
CA GLY A 119 8.65 -18.04 4.76
C GLY A 119 7.38 -17.35 5.23
N HIS A 120 7.46 -16.09 5.67
CA HIS A 120 6.30 -15.35 6.13
C HIS A 120 5.95 -14.22 5.17
N GLY A 121 4.67 -14.10 4.86
CA GLY A 121 4.09 -12.91 4.27
C GLY A 121 3.22 -12.20 5.31
N GLU A 122 2.61 -11.11 4.88
CA GLU A 122 1.49 -10.51 5.58
C GLU A 122 0.31 -10.38 4.61
N GLU A 123 -0.88 -10.57 5.13
CA GLU A 123 -2.09 -10.05 4.52
C GLU A 123 -2.54 -8.84 5.34
N VAL A 124 -2.57 -7.68 4.72
CA VAL A 124 -3.04 -6.44 5.36
C VAL A 124 -4.42 -6.09 4.84
N THR A 125 -5.36 -5.87 5.75
CA THR A 125 -6.65 -5.26 5.41
C THR A 125 -6.50 -3.75 5.58
N VAL A 126 -6.83 -3.02 4.53
CA VAL A 126 -6.82 -1.56 4.52
C VAL A 126 -8.22 -1.03 4.38
N ARG A 127 -8.53 0.07 5.09
CA ARG A 127 -9.77 0.82 4.90
C ARG A 127 -9.53 2.28 4.57
N LEU A 128 -10.37 2.83 3.71
CA LEU A 128 -10.38 4.25 3.39
C LEU A 128 -10.97 5.03 4.57
N GLN A 129 -10.14 5.85 5.20
CA GLN A 129 -10.48 6.67 6.37
C GLN A 129 -9.88 8.06 6.18
N ASP A 130 -10.69 9.11 6.35
CA ASP A 130 -10.26 10.51 6.23
C ASP A 130 -9.49 10.83 4.93
N GLY A 131 -9.90 10.20 3.82
CA GLY A 131 -9.29 10.38 2.50
C GLY A 131 -7.97 9.60 2.29
N GLY A 132 -7.57 8.73 3.22
CA GLY A 132 -6.39 7.88 3.07
C GLY A 132 -6.66 6.41 3.44
N TRP A 133 -5.94 5.51 2.80
CA TRP A 133 -5.97 4.08 3.11
C TRP A 133 -5.17 3.80 4.37
N LYS A 134 -5.81 3.21 5.37
CA LYS A 134 -5.22 2.87 6.66
C LYS A 134 -5.21 1.37 6.86
N ILE A 135 -4.08 0.81 7.31
CA ILE A 135 -4.01 -0.59 7.72
C ILE A 135 -4.84 -0.75 9.00
N VAL A 136 -5.92 -1.51 8.91
CA VAL A 136 -6.82 -1.78 10.05
C VAL A 136 -6.65 -3.20 10.62
N LYS A 137 -6.02 -4.09 9.86
CA LYS A 137 -5.71 -5.46 10.27
C LYS A 137 -4.45 -5.95 9.58
N ARG A 138 -3.65 -6.74 10.29
CA ARG A 138 -2.51 -7.48 9.74
C ARG A 138 -2.58 -8.92 10.20
N ASN A 139 -2.44 -9.86 9.26
CA ASN A 139 -2.31 -11.28 9.55
C ASN A 139 -0.99 -11.76 8.97
N GLN A 140 -0.16 -12.41 9.78
CA GLN A 140 1.02 -13.10 9.26
C GLN A 140 0.56 -14.33 8.45
N THR A 141 1.05 -14.45 7.23
CA THR A 141 0.80 -15.58 6.34
C THR A 141 2.10 -16.36 6.12
N TRP A 142 2.00 -17.54 5.52
CA TRP A 142 3.17 -18.20 4.94
C TRP A 142 3.31 -17.77 3.49
N ILE A 143 4.54 -17.52 3.03
CA ILE A 143 4.82 -17.26 1.62
C ILE A 143 4.47 -18.55 0.85
N SER A 144 3.55 -18.45 -0.11
CA SER A 144 3.18 -19.52 -1.04
C SER A 144 4.25 -19.74 -2.10
#